data_AF-A0A936P1P7-F1
#
_entry.id   AF-A0A936P1P7-F1
#
_cell.length_a   1.000
_cell.length_b   1.000
_cell.length_c   1.000
_cell.angle_alpha   90.00
_cell.angle_beta   90.00
_cell.angle_gamma   90.00
#
_symmetry.space_group_name_H-M   'P 1'
#
loop_
_entity.id
_entity.type
_entity.pdbx_description
1 polymer ?
#
loop_
_entity_poly.entity_id
_entity_poly.type
_entity_poly.pdbx_seq_one_letter_code
_entity_poly.pdbx_strand_id
1 'polypeptide(L)'
;MIHGISSKTRVLLCALPLLTACAQTTPPPASDTTRIEQRLNDIERRVELLESRPQVQAPLRTREDILEHRERLTAERVRLMTRMTDQHPAIRDIDRQLRILDLQLKSIEP
;
A
#
# COMPACT_ATOMS: atom_id res chain seq x y z
N MET A 1 -67.10 42.75 10.29
CA MET A 1 -66.31 43.03 9.07
C MET A 1 -65.45 41.80 8.80
N ILE A 2 -65.94 40.91 7.92
CA ILE A 2 -65.45 40.65 6.55
C ILE A 2 -64.24 39.70 6.53
N HIS A 3 -64.57 38.43 6.20
CA HIS A 3 -63.94 37.51 5.25
C HIS A 3 -62.50 36.98 5.41
N GLY A 4 -62.39 35.66 5.21
CA GLY A 4 -61.18 34.94 4.81
C GLY A 4 -61.29 33.44 5.15
N ILE A 5 -62.28 32.72 4.60
CA ILE A 5 -62.23 31.91 3.36
C ILE A 5 -61.24 30.72 3.40
N SER A 6 -61.82 29.57 3.05
CA SER A 6 -61.25 28.34 2.48
C SER A 6 -60.56 27.37 3.41
N SER A 7 -61.23 26.26 3.76
CA SER A 7 -61.40 25.07 2.91
C SER A 7 -60.07 24.42 2.56
N LYS A 8 -59.78 23.29 3.23
CA LYS A 8 -59.77 21.97 2.57
C LYS A 8 -59.59 20.85 3.61
N THR A 9 -60.60 19.98 3.63
CA THR A 9 -60.48 18.51 3.73
C THR A 9 -59.75 17.97 4.97
N ARG A 10 -60.46 17.59 6.03
CA ARG A 10 -60.97 16.22 6.29
C ARG A 10 -59.97 15.16 5.85
N VAL A 11 -59.44 14.36 6.77
CA VAL A 11 -59.78 12.94 7.01
C VAL A 11 -58.51 12.43 7.73
N LEU A 12 -58.47 11.62 8.79
CA LEU A 12 -59.43 10.80 9.52
C LEU A 12 -58.55 9.83 10.33
N LEU A 13 -58.91 9.55 11.59
CA LEU A 13 -58.49 8.35 12.35
C LEU A 13 -56.98 8.22 12.62
N CYS A 14 -56.45 7.56 13.65
CA CYS A 14 -56.96 6.82 14.79
C CYS A 14 -55.77 6.77 15.77
N ALA A 15 -56.00 7.01 17.06
CA ALA A 15 -55.80 6.04 18.14
C ALA A 15 -54.34 5.58 18.41
N LEU A 16 -53.77 6.18 19.48
CA LEU A 16 -53.10 5.58 20.65
C LEU A 16 -51.90 4.59 20.47
N PRO A 17 -51.04 4.50 21.50
CA PRO A 17 -49.58 4.42 21.37
C PRO A 17 -49.04 3.05 21.74
N LEU A 18 -47.83 2.69 21.29
CA LEU A 18 -47.06 1.61 21.89
C LEU A 18 -45.55 1.84 21.79
N LEU A 19 -44.93 1.67 22.95
CA LEU A 19 -43.50 1.47 23.18
C LEU A 19 -42.90 0.49 22.15
N THR A 20 -41.84 0.89 21.46
CA THR A 20 -40.85 -0.07 20.97
C THR A 20 -39.44 0.48 21.20
N ALA A 21 -38.65 -0.40 21.80
CA ALA A 21 -37.30 -0.20 22.24
C ALA A 21 -36.41 0.41 21.15
N CYS A 22 -35.44 1.22 21.58
CA CYS A 22 -34.21 1.44 20.82
C CYS A 22 -33.51 0.08 20.67
N ALA A 23 -33.90 -0.69 19.67
CA ALA A 23 -33.06 -1.75 19.14
C ALA A 23 -31.87 -1.03 18.52
N GLN A 24 -30.79 -0.89 19.29
CA GLN A 24 -29.46 -0.91 18.71
C GLN A 24 -29.32 -2.26 18.04
N THR A 25 -29.76 -2.32 16.79
CA THR A 25 -29.37 -3.39 15.87
C THR A 25 -27.86 -3.25 15.75
N THR A 26 -27.13 -3.98 16.59
CA THR A 26 -25.78 -4.38 16.29
C THR A 26 -25.85 -4.99 14.88
N PRO A 27 -25.15 -4.42 13.88
CA PRO A 27 -25.12 -5.05 12.58
C PRO A 27 -24.65 -6.49 12.78
N PRO A 28 -25.31 -7.48 12.15
CA PRO A 28 -24.87 -8.86 12.26
C PRO A 28 -23.38 -8.91 11.89
N PRO A 29 -22.55 -9.70 12.59
CA PRO A 29 -21.16 -9.87 12.18
C PRO A 29 -21.20 -10.27 10.70
N ALA A 30 -20.57 -9.45 9.86
CA ALA A 30 -20.52 -9.71 8.43
C ALA A 30 -20.14 -11.18 8.27
N SER A 31 -21.00 -11.96 7.60
CA SER A 31 -20.74 -13.39 7.42
C SER A 31 -19.35 -13.53 6.81
N ASP A 32 -18.61 -14.55 7.22
CA ASP A 32 -17.21 -14.73 6.78
C ASP A 32 -17.09 -14.67 5.25
N THR A 33 -18.14 -15.07 4.54
CA THR A 33 -18.32 -14.90 3.08
C THR A 33 -18.20 -13.45 2.61
N THR A 34 -18.96 -12.50 3.19
CA THR A 34 -18.90 -11.08 2.83
C THR A 34 -17.54 -10.47 3.12
N ARG A 35 -16.87 -10.92 4.19
CA ARG A 35 -15.50 -10.48 4.52
C ARG A 35 -14.47 -10.99 3.50
N ILE A 36 -14.63 -12.21 3.01
CA ILE A 36 -13.75 -12.80 2.00
C ILE A 36 -13.95 -12.10 0.64
N GLU A 37 -15.20 -11.85 0.24
CA GLU A 37 -15.52 -11.12 -1.01
C GLU A 37 -14.90 -9.72 -1.03
N GLN A 38 -14.99 -8.99 0.09
CA GLN A 38 -14.36 -7.68 0.22
C GLN A 38 -12.84 -7.75 0.07
N ARG A 39 -12.19 -8.77 0.65
CA ARG A 39 -10.74 -8.97 0.53
C ARG A 39 -10.33 -9.32 -0.88
N LEU A 40 -11.11 -10.13 -1.59
CA LEU A 40 -10.85 -10.47 -2.99
C LEU A 40 -10.93 -9.24 -3.88
N ASN A 41 -11.98 -8.42 -3.71
CA ASN A 41 -12.13 -7.17 -4.46
C ASN A 41 -10.98 -6.17 -4.19
N ASP A 42 -10.49 -6.08 -2.95
CA ASP A 42 -9.32 -5.25 -2.63
C ASP A 42 -8.05 -5.77 -3.32
N ILE A 43 -7.85 -7.09 -3.30
CA ILE A 43 -6.71 -7.72 -3.96
C ILE A 43 -6.76 -7.50 -5.48
N GLU A 44 -7.92 -7.72 -6.10
CA GLU A 44 -8.12 -7.53 -7.54
C GLU A 44 -7.81 -6.10 -7.96
N ARG A 45 -8.36 -5.11 -7.23
CA ARG A 45 -8.07 -3.69 -7.49
C ARG A 45 -6.58 -3.36 -7.31
N ARG A 46 -5.91 -3.96 -6.32
CA ARG A 46 -4.48 -3.75 -6.10
C ARG A 46 -3.63 -4.37 -7.20
N VAL A 47 -4.03 -5.53 -7.74
CA VAL A 47 -3.36 -6.16 -8.88
C VAL A 47 -3.53 -5.30 -10.12
N GLU A 48 -4.75 -4.86 -10.43
CA GLU A 48 -5.02 -3.96 -11.58
C GLU A 48 -4.20 -2.65 -11.48
N LEU A 49 -4.07 -2.09 -10.28
CA LEU A 49 -3.24 -0.91 -10.04
C LEU A 49 -1.75 -1.20 -10.21
N LEU A 50 -1.27 -2.41 -9.91
CA LEU A 50 0.12 -2.80 -10.11
C LEU A 50 0.44 -3.08 -11.58
N GLU A 51 -0.48 -3.71 -12.30
CA GLU A 51 -0.35 -4.04 -13.72
C GLU A 51 -0.40 -2.80 -14.61
N SER A 52 -1.20 -1.79 -14.24
CA SER A 52 -1.29 -0.52 -14.96
C SER A 52 -0.09 0.41 -14.74
N ARG A 53 0.85 0.07 -13.85
CA ARG A 53 2.04 0.89 -13.64
C ARG A 53 2.96 0.81 -14.85
N PRO A 54 3.40 1.95 -15.40
CA PRO A 54 4.41 1.94 -16.44
C PRO A 54 5.69 1.29 -15.90
N GLN A 55 6.18 0.28 -16.62
CA GLN A 55 7.48 -0.34 -16.35
C GLN A 55 8.57 0.68 -16.67
N VAL A 56 8.99 1.46 -15.68
CA VAL A 56 10.14 2.35 -15.83
C VAL A 56 11.40 1.49 -15.79
N GLN A 57 11.91 1.15 -16.96
CA GLN A 57 13.24 0.55 -17.05
C GLN A 57 14.26 1.62 -16.69
N ALA A 58 14.88 1.48 -15.51
CA ALA A 58 16.00 2.34 -15.13
C ALA A 58 17.09 2.24 -16.22
N PRO A 59 17.82 3.32 -16.53
CA PRO A 59 18.93 3.27 -17.46
C PRO A 59 19.88 2.14 -17.07
N LEU A 60 20.12 1.22 -18.00
CA LEU A 60 21.06 0.13 -17.78
C LEU A 60 22.45 0.75 -17.62
N ARG A 61 23.05 0.58 -16.44
CA ARG A 61 24.45 0.95 -16.23
C ARG A 61 25.33 0.08 -17.13
N THR A 62 26.38 0.65 -17.70
CA THR A 62 27.33 -0.13 -18.48
C THR A 62 28.10 -1.09 -17.56
N ARG A 63 28.66 -2.16 -18.13
CA ARG A 63 29.50 -3.10 -17.39
C ARG A 63 30.69 -2.37 -16.76
N GLU A 64 31.29 -1.46 -17.51
CA GLU A 64 32.41 -0.61 -17.11
C GLU A 64 32.04 0.25 -15.89
N ASP A 65 30.87 0.92 -15.91
CA ASP A 65 30.41 1.72 -14.76
C ASP A 65 30.24 0.89 -13.50
N ILE A 66 29.74 -0.35 -13.64
CA ILE A 66 29.51 -1.25 -12.50
C ILE A 66 30.85 -1.70 -11.92
N LEU A 67 31.82 -2.04 -12.77
CA LEU A 67 33.17 -2.41 -12.35
C LEU A 67 33.90 -1.27 -11.65
N GLU A 68 33.87 -0.06 -12.21
CA GLU A 68 34.50 1.11 -11.60
C GLU A 68 33.92 1.40 -10.20
N HIS A 69 32.60 1.29 -10.06
CA HIS A 69 31.94 1.47 -8.77
C HIS A 69 32.34 0.37 -7.78
N ARG A 70 32.44 -0.87 -8.23
CA ARG A 70 32.85 -2.01 -7.40
C ARG A 70 34.28 -1.84 -6.88
N GLU A 71 35.21 -1.37 -7.72
CA GLU A 71 36.58 -1.07 -7.33
C GLU A 71 36.63 0.03 -6.27
N ARG A 72 35.88 1.13 -6.47
CA ARG A 72 35.79 2.24 -5.52
C ARG A 72 35.31 1.77 -4.13
N LEU A 73 34.23 0.99 -4.10
CA LEU A 73 33.67 0.45 -2.85
C LEU A 73 34.63 -0.54 -2.18
N THR A 74 35.35 -1.34 -2.97
CA THR A 74 36.36 -2.28 -2.44
C THR A 74 37.51 -1.51 -1.77
N ALA A 75 38.00 -0.45 -2.41
CA ALA A 75 39.02 0.42 -1.83
C ALA A 75 38.53 1.11 -0.55
N GLU A 76 37.29 1.60 -0.54
CA GLU A 76 36.69 2.20 0.64
C GLU A 76 36.52 1.20 1.78
N ARG A 77 36.09 -0.04 1.49
CA ARG A 77 35.99 -1.11 2.46
C ARG A 77 37.32 -1.39 3.14
N VAL A 78 38.39 -1.56 2.35
CA VAL A 78 39.75 -1.77 2.86
C VAL A 78 40.18 -0.61 3.74
N ARG A 79 39.93 0.63 3.31
CA ARG A 79 40.20 1.83 4.11
C ARG A 79 39.48 1.81 5.46
N LEU A 80 38.19 1.48 5.49
CA LEU A 80 37.42 1.42 6.73
C LEU A 80 37.90 0.31 7.67
N MET A 81 38.26 -0.84 7.12
CA MET A 81 38.78 -1.98 7.90
C MET A 81 40.12 -1.69 8.60
N THR A 82 40.84 -0.62 8.23
CA THR A 82 42.02 -0.18 8.99
C THR A 82 41.68 0.41 10.36
N ARG A 83 40.42 0.80 10.59
CA ARG A 83 39.96 1.51 11.80
C ARG A 83 38.76 0.85 12.47
N MET A 84 38.08 -0.04 11.77
CA MET A 84 36.79 -0.61 12.17
C MET A 84 36.78 -2.12 11.96
N THR A 85 35.97 -2.82 12.76
CA THR A 85 35.71 -4.26 12.57
C THR A 85 34.73 -4.48 11.43
N ASP A 86 34.76 -5.68 10.86
CA ASP A 86 33.85 -6.16 9.81
C ASP A 86 32.35 -6.05 10.19
N GLN A 87 32.03 -6.12 11.48
CA GLN A 87 30.67 -5.98 11.99
C GLN A 87 30.14 -4.54 11.97
N HIS A 88 31.01 -3.54 11.73
CA HIS A 88 30.61 -2.13 11.73
C HIS A 88 29.55 -1.85 10.66
N PRO A 89 28.47 -1.09 10.97
CA PRO A 89 27.36 -0.85 10.02
C PRO A 89 27.80 -0.33 8.65
N ALA A 90 28.79 0.55 8.61
CA ALA A 90 29.32 1.09 7.35
C ALA A 90 29.99 0.01 6.46
N ILE A 91 30.72 -0.93 7.06
CA ILE A 91 31.35 -2.03 6.30
C ILE A 91 30.26 -3.00 5.80
N ARG A 92 29.25 -3.30 6.64
CA ARG A 92 28.12 -4.14 6.26
C ARG A 92 27.29 -3.54 5.12
N ASP A 93 27.14 -2.22 5.08
CA ASP A 93 26.46 -1.54 3.99
C ASP A 93 27.26 -1.63 2.69
N ILE A 94 28.58 -1.40 2.74
CA ILE A 94 29.44 -1.61 1.57
C ILE A 94 29.37 -3.06 1.07
N ASP A 95 29.41 -4.04 1.97
CA ASP A 95 29.26 -5.46 1.61
C ASP A 95 27.91 -5.74 0.93
N ARG A 96 26.84 -5.09 1.38
CA ARG A 96 25.53 -5.18 0.72
C ARG A 96 25.56 -4.56 -0.67
N GLN A 97 26.16 -3.39 -0.83
CA GLN A 97 26.29 -2.72 -2.13
C GLN A 97 27.13 -3.54 -3.11
N LEU A 98 28.25 -4.13 -2.67
CA LEU A 98 29.08 -5.01 -3.49
C LEU A 98 28.28 -6.23 -4.00
N ARG A 99 27.46 -6.87 -3.14
CA ARG A 99 26.57 -7.97 -3.58
C ARG A 99 25.57 -7.54 -4.64
N ILE A 100 25.04 -6.32 -4.54
CA ILE A 100 24.10 -5.78 -5.54
C ILE A 100 24.83 -5.59 -6.88
N LEU A 101 26.05 -5.05 -6.87
CA LEU A 101 26.85 -4.87 -8.09
C LEU A 101 27.21 -6.23 -8.72
N ASP A 102 27.53 -7.25 -7.93
CA ASP A 102 27.78 -8.60 -8.43
C ASP A 102 26.53 -9.20 -9.10
N LEU A 103 25.32 -8.95 -8.56
CA LEU A 103 24.06 -9.35 -9.20
C LEU A 103 23.81 -8.59 -10.51
N GLN A 104 24.14 -7.30 -10.56
CA GLN A 104 24.04 -6.51 -11.79
C GLN A 104 24.97 -7.04 -12.88
N LEU A 105 26.23 -7.36 -12.55
CA LEU A 105 27.18 -7.95 -13.49
C LEU A 105 26.66 -9.28 -14.04
N LYS A 106 26.16 -10.17 -13.18
CA LYS A 106 25.57 -11.46 -13.59
C LYS A 106 24.36 -11.31 -14.51
N SER A 107 23.59 -10.24 -14.38
CA SER A 107 22.43 -9.98 -15.25
C SER A 107 22.81 -9.44 -16.64
N ILE A 108 24.05 -8.98 -16.79
CA ILE A 108 24.60 -8.43 -18.05
C ILE A 108 25.46 -9.48 -18.78
N GLU A 109 26.04 -10.45 -18.06
CA GLU A 109 26.71 -11.60 -18.66
C GLU A 109 25.68 -12.55 -19.31
N PRO A 110 25.80 -12.86 -20.62
CA PRO A 110 24.88 -13.75 -21.33
C PRO A 110 25.06 -15.24 -20.98
#